data_AF-A0A938BQA6-F1
#
_entry.id   AF-A0A938BQA6-F1
#
_cell.length_a   1.000
_cell.length_b   1.000
_cell.length_c   1.000
_cell.angle_alpha   90.00
_cell.angle_beta   90.00
_cell.angle_gamma   90.00
#
_symmetry.space_group_name_H-M   'P 1'
#
loop_
_entity.id
_entity.type
_entity.pdbx_description
1 polymer ?
#
loop_
_entity_poly.entity_id
_entity_poly.type
_entity_poly.pdbx_seq_one_letter_code
_entity_poly.pdbx_strand_id
1 'polypeptide(L)'
;MSSFARTLTVAILAAAMLPAWTAVPAGAEVHRLADATGPTGMALLSESAAGVEVAFRLDAFRTEPLLVDGEVLQTISLSGVILPNDPGAPNLPGQGRFIALPRGARASVEIVSARTHTFADVAVAPAAPLPKETDDSPPV
;
A
#
# COMPACT_ATOMS: atom_id res chain seq x y z
N MET A 1 65.53 -32.11 31.74
CA MET A 1 66.44 -31.91 30.58
C MET A 1 65.71 -32.50 29.37
N SER A 2 65.41 -31.89 28.23
CA SER A 2 65.67 -30.63 27.51
C SER A 2 64.57 -30.55 26.43
N SER A 3 63.71 -29.52 26.34
CA SER A 3 63.86 -28.27 25.56
C SER A 3 64.02 -28.42 24.02
N PHE A 4 63.06 -27.79 23.30
CA PHE A 4 63.14 -27.07 22.00
C PHE A 4 62.94 -27.79 20.64
N ALA A 5 61.80 -27.48 19.98
CA ALA A 5 61.65 -26.97 18.59
C ALA A 5 60.15 -26.94 18.23
N ARG A 6 59.38 -25.85 18.36
CA ARG A 6 59.24 -24.66 17.49
C ARG A 6 58.93 -24.96 15.99
N THR A 7 57.73 -24.52 15.57
CA THR A 7 57.31 -24.03 14.23
C THR A 7 56.74 -25.04 13.20
N LEU A 8 55.42 -25.05 13.00
CA LEU A 8 54.78 -24.67 11.72
C LEU A 8 53.26 -24.46 11.89
N THR A 9 52.84 -23.21 11.93
CA THR A 9 51.46 -22.75 11.78
C THR A 9 51.27 -22.39 10.31
N VAL A 10 50.46 -23.11 9.51
CA VAL A 10 49.82 -22.56 8.29
C VAL A 10 48.53 -23.33 7.94
N ALA A 11 47.41 -22.62 8.09
CA ALA A 11 46.19 -22.61 7.28
C ALA A 11 45.44 -23.91 6.93
N ILE A 12 44.41 -24.24 7.72
CA ILE A 12 43.11 -24.67 7.20
C ILE A 12 42.02 -23.95 8.02
N LEU A 13 41.89 -22.65 7.78
CA LEU A 13 40.76 -21.84 8.22
C LEU A 13 40.32 -21.01 7.01
N ALA A 14 39.01 -20.89 6.82
CA ALA A 14 38.34 -20.07 5.81
C ALA A 14 38.15 -20.70 4.41
N ALA A 15 37.15 -21.57 4.27
CA ALA A 15 36.36 -21.59 3.05
C ALA A 15 34.92 -22.05 3.37
N ALA A 16 33.95 -21.22 2.97
CA ALA A 16 32.51 -21.50 2.89
C ALA A 16 31.64 -21.31 4.15
N MET A 17 31.74 -20.14 4.80
CA MET A 17 30.54 -19.46 5.30
C MET A 17 30.34 -18.21 4.44
N LEU A 18 29.89 -18.41 3.20
CA LEU A 18 29.24 -17.32 2.47
C LEU A 18 27.94 -17.02 3.22
N PRO A 19 27.72 -15.83 3.78
CA PRO A 19 26.36 -15.43 4.06
C PRO A 19 25.68 -15.38 2.69
N ALA A 20 24.83 -16.37 2.42
CA ALA A 20 23.86 -16.26 1.34
C ALA A 20 23.02 -15.04 1.68
N TRP A 21 23.36 -13.91 1.06
CA TRP A 21 22.51 -12.73 1.08
C TRP A 21 21.27 -13.16 0.31
N THR A 22 20.29 -13.70 1.04
CA THR A 22 18.99 -14.00 0.48
C THR A 22 18.40 -12.64 0.15
N ALA A 23 18.50 -12.25 -1.12
CA ALA A 23 17.72 -11.15 -1.65
C ALA A 23 16.26 -11.53 -1.36
N VAL A 24 15.64 -10.84 -0.41
CA VAL A 24 14.21 -10.95 -0.19
C VAL A 24 13.57 -10.47 -1.49
N PRO A 25 12.82 -11.32 -2.22
CA PRO A 25 12.13 -10.85 -3.40
C PRO A 25 11.13 -9.79 -2.94
N ALA A 26 11.39 -8.53 -3.28
CA ALA A 26 10.42 -7.46 -3.17
C ALA A 26 9.40 -7.71 -4.31
N GLY A 27 8.41 -8.54 -4.01
CA GLY A 27 7.32 -8.87 -4.91
C GLY A 27 6.04 -8.12 -4.53
N ALA A 28 5.09 -8.11 -5.45
CA ALA A 28 3.72 -7.73 -5.13
C ALA A 28 3.16 -8.64 -4.02
N GLU A 29 2.69 -8.05 -2.92
CA GLU A 29 2.04 -8.77 -1.82
C GLU A 29 0.55 -8.43 -1.79
N VAL A 30 -0.29 -9.45 -1.62
CA VAL A 30 -1.75 -9.29 -1.53
C VAL A 30 -2.19 -9.47 -0.08
N HIS A 31 -2.71 -8.39 0.49
CA HIS A 31 -3.25 -8.35 1.84
C HIS A 31 -4.76 -8.61 1.77
N ARG A 32 -5.19 -9.81 2.20
CA ARG A 32 -6.63 -10.14 2.30
C ARG A 32 -7.19 -9.83 3.68
N LEU A 33 -8.40 -9.28 3.71
CA LEU A 33 -9.15 -9.02 4.92
C LEU A 33 -10.13 -10.18 5.15
N ALA A 34 -9.80 -11.04 6.11
CA ALA A 34 -10.49 -12.32 6.36
C ALA A 34 -12.01 -12.20 6.66
N ASP A 35 -12.47 -11.03 7.06
CA ASP A 35 -13.85 -10.79 7.51
C ASP A 35 -14.78 -10.27 6.40
N ALA A 36 -14.31 -10.17 5.16
CA ALA A 36 -15.11 -9.64 4.04
C ALA A 36 -16.12 -10.68 3.51
N THR A 37 -17.24 -10.87 4.21
CA THR A 37 -18.36 -11.67 3.68
C THR A 37 -19.30 -10.79 2.83
N GLY A 38 -19.32 -11.01 1.51
CA GLY A 38 -20.20 -10.33 0.56
C GLY A 38 -19.45 -9.64 -0.59
N PRO A 39 -20.15 -8.93 -1.49
CA PRO A 39 -19.52 -8.25 -2.61
C PRO A 39 -18.64 -7.08 -2.14
N THR A 40 -17.43 -7.00 -2.70
CA THR A 40 -16.45 -5.92 -2.52
C THR A 40 -16.91 -4.63 -3.17
N GLY A 41 -16.54 -3.50 -2.57
CA GLY A 41 -16.86 -2.15 -3.03
C GLY A 41 -18.06 -1.55 -2.30
N MET A 42 -18.68 -0.55 -2.93
CA MET A 42 -19.86 0.14 -2.41
C MET A 42 -21.15 -0.62 -2.77
N ALA A 43 -22.03 -0.78 -1.78
CA ALA A 43 -23.37 -1.33 -1.94
C ALA A 43 -24.40 -0.43 -1.28
N LEU A 44 -25.51 -0.19 -1.97
CA LEU A 44 -26.67 0.50 -1.40
C LEU A 44 -27.37 -0.42 -0.39
N LEU A 45 -27.49 0.03 0.85
CA LEU A 45 -28.24 -0.69 1.90
C LEU A 45 -29.69 -0.21 1.96
N SER A 46 -29.90 1.11 1.94
CA SER A 46 -31.22 1.72 1.96
C SER A 46 -31.23 3.08 1.27
N GLU A 47 -32.39 3.45 0.72
CA GLU A 47 -32.63 4.75 0.08
C GLU A 47 -34.02 5.25 0.47
N SER A 48 -34.10 6.51 0.91
CA SER A 48 -35.35 7.18 1.21
C SER A 48 -35.24 8.69 0.99
N ALA A 49 -36.36 9.41 1.13
CA ALA A 49 -36.35 10.87 1.09
C ALA A 49 -35.50 11.51 2.20
N ALA A 50 -35.22 10.78 3.29
CA ALA A 50 -34.42 11.26 4.42
C ALA A 50 -32.91 11.04 4.22
N GLY A 51 -32.50 10.13 3.33
CA GLY A 51 -31.09 9.81 3.13
C GLY A 51 -30.84 8.48 2.44
N VAL A 52 -29.55 8.22 2.23
CA VAL A 52 -29.02 7.03 1.56
C VAL A 52 -28.01 6.39 2.50
N GLU A 53 -28.13 5.09 2.72
CA GLU A 53 -27.18 4.30 3.49
C GLU A 53 -26.35 3.42 2.55
N VAL A 54 -25.03 3.54 2.65
CA VAL A 54 -24.08 2.83 1.79
C VAL A 54 -23.13 2.03 2.66
N ALA A 55 -22.96 0.75 2.33
CA ALA A 55 -21.89 -0.08 2.87
C ALA A 55 -20.70 -0.04 1.92
N PHE A 56 -19.49 0.17 2.45
CA PHE A 56 -18.24 -0.06 1.73
C PHE A 56 -17.55 -1.30 2.29
N ARG A 57 -17.12 -2.21 1.41
CA ARG A 57 -16.34 -3.40 1.78
C ARG A 57 -15.05 -3.47 1.00
N LEU A 58 -13.95 -3.74 1.70
CA LEU A 58 -12.65 -4.03 1.11
C LEU A 58 -12.31 -5.50 1.38
N ASP A 59 -12.12 -6.28 0.31
CA ASP A 59 -11.72 -7.70 0.40
C ASP A 59 -10.19 -7.84 0.46
N ALA A 60 -9.49 -7.15 -0.44
CA ALA A 60 -8.04 -7.15 -0.47
C ALA A 60 -7.49 -5.84 -1.02
N PHE A 61 -6.26 -5.55 -0.64
CA PHE A 61 -5.41 -4.56 -1.29
C PHE A 61 -4.06 -5.20 -1.62
N ARG A 62 -3.31 -4.56 -2.50
CA ARG A 62 -1.98 -5.01 -2.90
C ARG A 62 -0.94 -3.95 -2.62
N THR A 63 0.21 -4.38 -2.13
CA THR A 63 1.42 -3.58 -2.00
C THR A 63 2.41 -3.99 -3.07
N GLU A 64 2.97 -3.03 -3.79
CA GLU A 64 4.01 -3.26 -4.79
C GLU A 64 5.21 -2.34 -4.52
N PRO A 65 6.44 -2.86 -4.53
CA PRO A 65 7.62 -2.04 -4.30
C PRO A 65 7.82 -1.04 -5.45
N LEU A 66 8.14 0.20 -5.09
CA LEU A 66 8.46 1.28 -6.00
C LEU A 66 9.75 1.97 -5.55
N LEU A 67 10.74 2.06 -6.46
CA LEU A 67 11.96 2.79 -6.20
C LEU A 67 11.72 4.29 -6.42
N VAL A 68 11.86 5.10 -5.37
CA VAL A 68 11.72 6.56 -5.41
C VAL A 68 12.97 7.16 -4.76
N ASP A 69 13.73 7.97 -5.48
CA ASP A 69 14.94 8.64 -4.98
C ASP A 69 15.98 7.71 -4.29
N GLY A 70 16.07 6.45 -4.74
CA GLY A 70 16.98 5.45 -4.18
C GLY A 70 16.44 4.70 -2.96
N GLU A 71 15.23 5.02 -2.50
CA GLU A 71 14.51 4.32 -1.44
C GLU A 71 13.41 3.41 -2.03
N VAL A 72 13.23 2.22 -1.45
CA VAL A 72 12.15 1.30 -1.85
C VAL A 72 10.94 1.59 -0.99
N LEU A 73 9.93 2.24 -1.59
CA LEU A 73 8.63 2.54 -1.00
C LEU A 73 7.57 1.55 -1.51
N GLN A 74 6.35 1.63 -0.97
CA GLN A 74 5.23 0.75 -1.31
C GLN A 74 4.13 1.55 -2.02
N THR A 75 3.74 1.10 -3.21
CA THR A 75 2.51 1.52 -3.87
C THR A 75 1.36 0.69 -3.32
N ILE A 76 0.28 1.35 -2.88
CA ILE A 76 -0.94 0.68 -2.42
C ILE A 76 -1.97 0.70 -3.55
N SER A 77 -2.49 -0.46 -3.93
CA SER A 77 -3.52 -0.57 -4.96
C SER A 77 -4.73 -1.37 -4.47
N LEU A 78 -5.91 -0.94 -4.91
CA LEU A 78 -7.19 -1.62 -4.69
C LEU A 78 -8.03 -1.55 -5.96
N SER A 79 -8.95 -2.48 -6.13
CA SER A 79 -9.83 -2.50 -7.29
C SER A 79 -10.89 -1.40 -7.20
N GLY A 80 -11.12 -0.64 -8.26
CA GLY A 80 -12.19 0.36 -8.33
C GLY A 80 -11.78 1.65 -9.04
N VAL A 81 -12.65 2.66 -8.96
CA VAL A 81 -12.32 4.02 -9.42
C VAL A 81 -11.51 4.71 -8.33
N ILE A 82 -10.28 5.09 -8.65
CA ILE A 82 -9.36 5.70 -7.69
C ILE A 82 -9.41 7.22 -7.79
N LEU A 83 -9.52 7.88 -6.64
CA LEU A 83 -9.37 9.33 -6.54
C LEU A 83 -7.89 9.69 -6.33
N PRO A 84 -7.34 10.63 -7.10
CA PRO A 84 -5.97 11.11 -6.88
C PRO A 84 -5.88 11.84 -5.54
N ASN A 85 -4.71 11.77 -4.91
CA ASN A 85 -4.40 12.51 -3.69
C ASN A 85 -3.54 13.75 -4.00
N ASP A 86 -3.35 14.60 -2.99
CA ASP A 86 -2.49 15.77 -3.09
C ASP A 86 -1.03 15.37 -3.40
N PRO A 87 -0.33 16.06 -4.32
CA PRO A 87 1.04 15.72 -4.69
C PRO A 87 1.99 15.72 -3.49
N GLY A 88 2.83 14.69 -3.38
CA GLY A 88 3.79 14.51 -2.29
C GLY A 88 3.21 13.93 -0.99
N ALA A 89 1.89 13.87 -0.82
CA ALA A 89 1.26 13.14 0.29
C ALA A 89 1.32 11.62 0.04
N PRO A 90 1.15 10.75 1.05
CA PRO A 90 1.07 9.30 0.84
C PRO A 90 0.01 8.94 -0.22
N ASN A 91 0.39 8.14 -1.22
CA ASN A 91 -0.49 7.74 -2.32
C ASN A 91 -1.44 6.61 -1.87
N LEU A 92 -2.43 6.96 -1.06
CA LEU A 92 -3.46 6.04 -0.60
C LEU A 92 -4.65 6.06 -1.56
N PRO A 93 -5.06 4.90 -2.10
CA PRO A 93 -6.20 4.83 -2.98
C PRO A 93 -7.51 5.13 -2.24
N GLY A 94 -8.31 6.05 -2.78
CA GLY A 94 -9.70 6.29 -2.36
C GLY A 94 -10.69 5.81 -3.43
N GLN A 95 -11.93 5.49 -3.05
CA GLN A 95 -13.00 5.20 -3.99
C GLN A 95 -14.09 6.26 -3.96
N GLY A 96 -14.64 6.59 -5.13
CA GLY A 96 -15.74 7.54 -5.29
C GLY A 96 -16.94 6.97 -6.05
N ARG A 97 -18.14 7.42 -5.69
CA ARG A 97 -19.39 7.22 -6.43
C ARG A 97 -20.24 8.48 -6.38
N PHE A 98 -21.03 8.69 -7.43
CA PHE A 98 -22.02 9.77 -7.47
C PHE A 98 -23.33 9.30 -6.84
N ILE A 99 -23.92 10.17 -6.00
CA ILE A 99 -25.24 9.98 -5.40
C ILE A 99 -26.10 11.17 -5.84
N ALA A 100 -27.29 10.89 -6.37
CA ALA A 100 -28.24 11.92 -6.74
C ALA A 100 -28.84 12.54 -5.47
N LEU A 101 -28.87 13.88 -5.41
CA LEU A 101 -29.46 14.61 -4.29
C LEU A 101 -30.72 15.36 -4.77
N PRO A 102 -31.78 15.42 -3.96
CA PRO A 102 -32.94 16.25 -4.25
C PRO A 102 -32.55 17.72 -4.42
N ARG A 103 -33.28 18.43 -5.28
CA ARG A 103 -33.02 19.86 -5.52
C ARG A 103 -33.19 20.65 -4.22
N GLY A 104 -32.17 21.45 -3.88
CA GLY A 104 -32.16 22.29 -2.68
C GLY A 104 -31.78 21.56 -1.39
N ALA A 105 -31.50 20.26 -1.46
CA ALA A 105 -30.98 19.52 -0.31
C ALA A 105 -29.56 19.96 0.05
N ARG A 106 -29.22 19.88 1.34
CA ARG A 106 -27.85 19.97 1.85
C ARG A 106 -27.45 18.58 2.34
N ALA A 107 -26.43 18.00 1.72
CA ALA A 107 -25.92 16.70 2.13
C ALA A 107 -24.91 16.84 3.27
N SER A 108 -24.93 15.87 4.18
CA SER A 108 -23.88 15.59 5.15
C SER A 108 -23.59 14.09 5.12
N VAL A 109 -22.37 13.71 5.45
CA VAL A 109 -21.94 12.31 5.53
C VAL A 109 -21.59 11.99 6.96
N GLU A 110 -22.06 10.85 7.44
CA GLU A 110 -21.75 10.32 8.76
C GLU A 110 -21.29 8.86 8.63
N ILE A 111 -20.20 8.52 9.33
CA ILE A 111 -19.73 7.13 9.42
C ILE A 111 -20.45 6.48 10.60
N VAL A 112 -21.54 5.78 10.33
CA VAL A 112 -22.35 5.10 11.36
C VAL A 112 -21.66 3.87 11.95
N SER A 113 -20.78 3.22 11.18
CA SER A 113 -19.95 2.11 11.65
C SER A 113 -18.70 1.98 10.79
N ALA A 114 -17.59 1.56 11.42
CA ALA A 114 -16.34 1.27 10.74
C ALA A 114 -15.61 0.12 11.43
N ARG A 115 -14.86 -0.64 10.64
CA ARG A 115 -13.91 -1.63 11.12
C ARG A 115 -12.56 -1.30 10.51
N THR A 116 -11.55 -1.21 11.36
CA THR A 116 -10.19 -0.83 10.95
C THR A 116 -9.22 -1.97 11.21
N HIS A 117 -8.39 -2.26 10.22
CA HIS A 117 -7.21 -3.09 10.35
C HIS A 117 -5.99 -2.19 10.18
N THR A 118 -5.02 -2.33 11.09
CA THR A 118 -3.80 -1.52 11.07
C THR A 118 -2.62 -2.36 10.62
N PHE A 119 -1.95 -1.89 9.57
CA PHE A 119 -0.67 -2.43 9.10
C PHE A 119 0.40 -1.40 9.46
N ALA A 120 1.36 -1.80 10.29
CA ALA A 120 2.45 -0.95 10.73
C ALA A 120 3.66 -1.07 9.78
N ASP A 121 4.58 -0.11 9.88
CA ASP A 121 5.88 -0.14 9.20
C ASP A 121 5.78 -0.22 7.65
N VAL A 122 4.71 0.36 7.09
CA VAL A 122 4.52 0.48 5.64
C VAL A 122 4.95 1.88 5.18
N ALA A 123 6.09 1.95 4.51
CA ALA A 123 6.55 3.18 3.86
C ALA A 123 5.80 3.37 2.53
N VAL A 124 4.79 4.24 2.50
CA VAL A 124 3.93 4.45 1.31
C VAL A 124 4.56 5.47 0.37
N ALA A 125 4.58 5.14 -0.92
CA ALA A 125 5.09 6.05 -1.96
C ALA A 125 4.27 7.35 -2.02
N PRO A 126 4.89 8.50 -2.32
CA PRO A 126 4.18 9.76 -2.47
C PRO A 126 3.30 9.76 -3.73
N ALA A 127 2.20 10.52 -3.70
CA ALA A 127 1.35 10.74 -4.86
C ALA A 127 2.07 11.62 -5.88
N ALA A 128 2.05 11.20 -7.14
CA ALA A 128 2.63 11.96 -8.23
C ALA A 128 1.83 13.25 -8.48
N PRO A 129 2.48 14.35 -8.89
CA PRO A 129 1.78 15.55 -9.33
C PRO A 129 0.90 15.25 -10.54
N LEU A 130 -0.35 15.72 -10.51
CA LEU A 130 -1.21 15.67 -11.69
C LEU A 130 -0.63 16.59 -12.77
N PRO A 131 -0.38 16.08 -14.00
CA PRO A 131 0.02 16.92 -15.11
C PRO A 131 -1.02 18.00 -15.36
N LYS A 132 -0.57 19.23 -15.57
CA LYS A 132 -1.49 20.29 -16.02
C LYS A 132 -1.77 20.09 -17.50
N GLU A 133 -2.96 20.47 -17.95
CA GLU A 133 -3.27 20.48 -19.39
C GLU A 133 -2.33 21.38 -20.21
N THR A 134 -1.70 22.34 -19.54
CA THR A 134 -0.71 23.27 -20.14
C THR A 134 0.74 22.82 -19.94
N ASP A 135 0.97 21.62 -19.42
CA ASP A 135 2.32 21.08 -19.21
C ASP A 135 2.72 20.19 -20.39
N ASP A 136 3.60 20.72 -21.24
CA ASP A 136 4.13 20.03 -22.41
C ASP A 136 5.39 19.18 -22.09
N SER A 137 5.75 19.02 -20.82
CA SER A 137 6.87 18.18 -20.40
C SER A 137 6.56 16.70 -20.69
N PRO A 138 7.57 15.89 -21.08
CA PRO A 138 7.35 14.46 -21.29
C PRO A 138 6.86 13.78 -20.01
N PRO A 139 5.95 12.80 -20.09
CA PRO A 139 5.46 12.08 -18.91
C PRO A 139 6.63 11.41 -18.19
N VAL A 140 6.72 11.62 -16.87
CA VAL A 140 7.69 11.00 -15.97
C VAL A 140 7.26 9.61 -15.52
#